data_AF-A0A8H6LSE4-F1
#
_entry.id   AF-A0A8H6LSE4-F1
#
_cell.length_a   1.000
_cell.length_b   1.000
_cell.length_c   1.000
_cell.angle_alpha   90.00
_cell.angle_beta   90.00
_cell.angle_gamma   90.00
#
_symmetry.space_group_name_H-M   'P 1'
#
loop_
_entity.id
_entity.type
_entity.pdbx_description
1 polymer ?
#
loop_
_entity_poly.entity_id
_entity_poly.type
_entity_poly.pdbx_seq_one_letter_code
_entity_poly.pdbx_strand_id
1 'polypeptide(L)'
;MTKRFLCVWQEMSRTLMRSLILTSADESLQRLEAAMEGCLKQLLSQDNERRADDADLGNAPLPEKRRKTQQPKRRKGPTSSKFDFLTSLSPTSLASTNVYISQQVSLAAAQPIMPGPSIDPTEITQAVSGLFQKNRVHRVWALTAKFEKDMPAQNLRTLIRRGHILQLYGAAWTWLNASVSSAYSCLQSDQPHWLRALAVRIDSLLPSGNSCTLDASDFITGLEPGKRVYKWKAPRSISARSATESNFVEALRPILVAWFDFPSSVHEWTRRVFLRLIKDRFGSKALYLPVIWEVYEQMASKVDPKGRHPTKSAAEKWLTSVTTELNNSEYDSVTVESEELFAVLAKAGYTPFNLDSAQPQTPPTRRALNVYVEIPRARLPQQPSVASTSGLSSEKPLQHASKGEKANYGYVNHVFKNSDKQLPFRDLAASRRAVLGPGGPYLAENLHTRKGFFSAMVYRAITHHSAFLTVHGESMFASNANFQSRMKRYKKQKDKFFCDPSAYGMWTDLSVKKSETFWRTSNRQEDNQWLLGGDEDRTTFSKLWHKFVKSPNFPNIGPLIGYLLAADYAIAGVVDMPSLRKWVPQSTRLTREA
;
A
#
# COMPACT_ATOMS: atom_id res chain seq x y z
N MET A 1 -0.24 11.23 35.18
CA MET A 1 0.70 11.91 34.27
C MET A 1 0.10 13.11 33.55
N THR A 2 -1.13 13.05 33.02
CA THR A 2 -1.68 14.09 32.11
C THR A 2 -1.97 15.47 32.73
N LYS A 3 -2.49 15.59 33.97
CA LYS A 3 -2.67 16.91 34.61
C LYS A 3 -1.34 17.63 34.93
N ARG A 4 -0.30 16.89 35.31
CA ARG A 4 1.03 17.44 35.61
C ARG A 4 1.79 17.83 34.33
N PHE A 5 1.66 17.03 33.26
CA PHE A 5 2.24 17.36 31.95
C PHE A 5 1.58 18.59 31.32
N LEU A 6 0.26 18.75 31.50
CA LEU A 6 -0.45 19.95 31.05
C LEU A 6 -0.04 21.20 31.83
N CYS A 7 0.23 21.07 33.14
CA CYS A 7 0.71 22.17 33.97
C CYS A 7 2.14 22.59 33.58
N VAL A 8 3.05 21.62 33.35
CA VAL A 8 4.41 21.88 32.85
C VAL A 8 4.38 22.51 31.45
N TRP A 9 3.52 22.01 30.56
CA TRP A 9 3.36 22.56 29.21
C TRP A 9 2.79 23.98 29.22
N GLN A 10 1.81 24.26 30.08
CA GLN A 10 1.24 25.61 30.25
C GLN A 10 2.27 26.59 30.82
N GLU A 11 3.11 26.15 31.77
CA GLU A 11 4.13 27.00 32.37
C GLU A 11 5.33 27.23 31.42
N MET A 12 5.71 26.21 30.63
CA MET A 12 6.66 26.37 29.52
C MET A 12 6.13 27.34 28.47
N SER A 13 4.85 27.22 28.09
CA SER A 13 4.23 28.09 27.09
C SER A 13 4.13 29.54 27.57
N ARG A 14 3.83 29.76 28.86
CA ARG A 14 3.81 31.10 29.47
C ARG A 14 5.21 31.71 29.56
N THR A 15 6.21 30.92 29.92
CA THR A 15 7.60 31.38 30.01
C THR A 15 8.15 31.75 28.63
N LEU A 16 7.84 30.93 27.60
CA LEU A 16 8.22 31.17 26.21
C LEU A 16 7.52 32.39 25.61
N MET A 17 6.25 32.61 25.94
CA MET A 17 5.51 33.82 25.52
C MET A 17 6.00 35.08 26.22
N ARG A 18 6.50 34.99 27.47
CA ARG A 18 7.06 36.13 28.20
C ARG A 18 8.48 36.49 27.74
N SER A 19 9.30 35.51 27.37
CA SER A 19 10.68 35.76 26.89
C SER A 19 10.72 36.31 25.46
N LEU A 20 9.80 35.87 24.58
CA LEU A 20 9.68 36.36 23.20
C LEU A 20 9.29 37.85 23.08
N ILE A 21 8.80 38.47 24.15
CA ILE A 21 8.34 39.86 24.14
C ILE A 21 9.43 40.84 24.64
N LEU A 22 10.49 40.39 25.34
CA LEU A 22 11.37 41.31 26.08
C LEU A 22 12.89 41.05 26.02
N THR A 23 13.41 39.99 25.38
CA THR A 23 14.86 39.72 25.36
C THR A 23 15.36 39.12 24.03
N SER A 24 16.67 39.19 23.77
CA SER A 24 17.28 38.65 22.55
C SER A 24 17.12 37.11 22.46
N ALA A 25 17.19 36.59 21.24
CA ALA A 25 16.88 35.20 20.93
C ALA A 25 17.79 34.18 21.67
N ASP A 26 19.05 34.54 21.92
CA ASP A 26 20.03 33.62 22.53
C ASP A 26 19.82 33.42 24.04
N GLU A 27 19.46 34.46 24.80
CA GLU A 27 19.12 34.32 26.22
C GLU A 27 17.82 33.52 26.43
N SER A 28 16.88 33.63 25.48
CA SER A 28 15.61 32.92 25.51
C SER A 28 15.80 31.40 25.31
N LEU A 29 16.81 31.02 24.51
CA LEU A 29 17.14 29.63 24.24
C LEU A 29 17.81 28.97 25.46
N GLN A 30 18.78 29.64 26.08
CA GLN A 30 19.49 29.10 27.27
C GLN A 30 18.56 28.90 28.48
N ARG A 31 17.60 29.80 28.68
CA ARG A 31 16.60 29.66 29.76
C ARG A 31 15.61 28.53 29.51
N LEU A 32 15.29 28.25 28.25
CA LEU A 32 14.43 27.14 27.87
C LEU A 32 15.12 25.79 28.11
N GLU A 33 16.40 25.68 27.76
CA GLU A 33 17.20 24.46 27.96
C GLU A 33 17.33 24.12 29.45
N ALA A 34 17.65 25.10 30.30
CA ALA A 34 17.74 24.90 31.75
C ALA A 34 16.41 24.46 32.39
N ALA A 35 15.28 25.01 31.92
CA ALA A 35 13.94 24.63 32.41
C ALA A 35 13.55 23.20 31.99
N MET A 36 13.94 22.78 30.78
CA MET A 36 13.70 21.43 30.29
C MET A 36 14.51 20.39 31.05
N GLU A 37 15.77 20.68 31.36
CA GLU A 37 16.64 19.75 32.09
C GLU A 37 16.16 19.51 33.53
N GLY A 38 15.65 20.55 34.21
CA GLY A 38 15.05 20.43 35.55
C GLY A 38 13.80 19.54 35.58
N CYS A 39 12.91 19.69 34.60
CA CYS A 39 11.71 18.84 34.49
C CYS A 39 12.04 17.37 34.20
N LEU A 40 13.09 17.11 33.42
CA LEU A 40 13.48 15.75 33.06
C LEU A 40 14.03 14.98 34.26
N LYS A 41 14.86 15.62 35.10
CA LYS A 41 15.41 15.02 36.32
C LYS A 41 14.33 14.66 37.34
N GLN A 42 13.29 15.48 37.45
CA GLN A 42 12.19 15.25 38.37
C GLN A 42 11.29 14.07 37.95
N LEU A 43 11.06 13.90 36.64
CA LEU A 43 10.28 12.79 36.10
C LEU A 43 10.98 11.43 36.25
N LEU A 44 12.30 11.40 36.09
CA LEU A 44 13.09 10.17 36.20
C LEU A 44 13.19 9.64 37.64
N SER A 45 13.18 10.52 38.65
CA SER A 45 13.18 10.07 40.06
C SER A 45 11.88 9.36 40.46
N GLN A 46 10.74 9.73 39.88
CA GLN A 46 9.41 9.22 40.25
C GLN A 46 9.03 7.91 39.55
N ASP A 47 9.72 7.55 38.46
CA ASP A 47 9.48 6.29 37.72
C ASP A 47 10.22 5.11 38.36
N ASN A 48 11.32 5.37 39.09
CA ASN A 48 12.06 4.35 39.82
C ASN A 48 11.31 3.84 41.07
N GLU A 49 10.46 4.66 41.68
CA GLU A 49 9.63 4.25 42.82
C GLU A 49 8.47 3.31 42.43
N ARG A 50 8.04 3.33 41.16
CA ARG A 50 6.88 2.53 40.69
C ARG A 50 7.23 1.13 40.21
N ARG A 51 8.51 0.87 39.93
CA ARG A 51 8.98 -0.45 39.48
C ARG A 51 9.12 -1.48 40.61
N ALA A 52 8.96 -1.06 41.86
CA ALA A 52 9.07 -1.95 43.02
C ALA A 52 7.79 -2.77 43.29
N ASP A 53 6.63 -2.36 42.77
CA ASP A 53 5.34 -2.90 43.22
C ASP A 53 4.71 -3.98 42.29
N ASP A 54 5.20 -4.16 41.06
CA ASP A 54 4.53 -4.99 40.04
C ASP A 54 5.12 -6.41 39.85
N ALA A 55 5.99 -6.86 40.76
CA ALA A 55 6.64 -8.18 40.69
C ALA A 55 5.89 -9.26 41.49
N ASP A 56 4.60 -9.50 41.23
CA ASP A 56 3.95 -10.71 41.72
C ASP A 56 2.75 -11.13 40.83
N LEU A 57 2.51 -12.46 40.73
CA LEU A 57 1.49 -13.18 39.93
C LEU A 57 1.83 -13.43 38.44
N GLY A 58 1.88 -14.64 37.87
CA GLY A 58 1.49 -16.01 38.26
C GLY A 58 0.98 -16.77 37.02
N ASN A 59 1.68 -17.83 36.57
CA ASN A 59 1.47 -18.60 35.33
C ASN A 59 0.41 -19.71 35.44
N ALA A 60 -0.36 -19.99 34.37
CA ALA A 60 -1.11 -21.24 34.18
C ALA A 60 -1.16 -21.69 32.69
N PRO A 61 -1.10 -23.00 32.36
CA PRO A 61 -0.93 -23.50 30.99
C PRO A 61 -2.24 -23.95 30.30
N LEU A 62 -2.26 -23.91 28.96
CA LEU A 62 -3.37 -24.31 28.08
C LEU A 62 -3.16 -25.70 27.42
N PRO A 63 -4.24 -26.44 27.08
CA PRO A 63 -4.12 -27.81 26.56
C PRO A 63 -4.10 -27.90 25.01
N GLU A 64 -3.47 -28.98 24.59
CA GLU A 64 -3.01 -29.34 23.25
C GLU A 64 -4.12 -29.97 22.38
N LYS A 65 -4.25 -29.54 21.10
CA LYS A 65 -5.20 -30.12 20.14
C LYS A 65 -4.49 -30.82 18.98
N ARG A 66 -4.70 -32.14 18.87
CA ARG A 66 -4.30 -33.02 17.75
C ARG A 66 -5.01 -32.65 16.44
N ARG A 67 -4.24 -32.48 15.36
CA ARG A 67 -4.73 -32.39 13.97
C ARG A 67 -4.45 -33.69 13.21
N LYS A 68 -5.46 -34.23 12.51
CA LYS A 68 -5.31 -35.30 11.50
C LYS A 68 -5.18 -34.66 10.12
N THR A 69 -4.18 -35.09 9.37
CA THR A 69 -3.83 -34.59 8.03
C THR A 69 -4.39 -35.54 6.96
N GLN A 70 -5.21 -35.05 6.04
CA GLN A 70 -5.57 -35.76 4.81
C GLN A 70 -4.90 -35.07 3.62
N GLN A 71 -4.22 -35.86 2.77
CA GLN A 71 -3.55 -35.37 1.56
C GLN A 71 -4.53 -35.26 0.37
N PRO A 72 -4.43 -34.20 -0.46
CA PRO A 72 -5.27 -34.07 -1.65
C PRO A 72 -4.63 -34.69 -2.91
N LYS A 73 -5.48 -35.39 -3.69
CA LYS A 73 -5.16 -35.96 -5.01
C LYS A 73 -4.87 -34.87 -6.05
N ARG A 74 -3.73 -35.00 -6.76
CA ARG A 74 -3.30 -34.10 -7.85
C ARG A 74 -4.07 -34.37 -9.15
N ARG A 75 -4.75 -33.35 -9.69
CA ARG A 75 -5.25 -33.32 -11.07
C ARG A 75 -4.18 -32.74 -12.01
N LYS A 76 -3.94 -33.40 -13.15
CA LYS A 76 -3.10 -32.89 -14.25
C LYS A 76 -3.91 -31.83 -15.03
N GLY A 77 -3.39 -30.60 -15.10
CA GLY A 77 -3.95 -29.49 -15.88
C GLY A 77 -3.14 -29.21 -17.17
N PRO A 78 -3.70 -28.45 -18.11
CA PRO A 78 -3.22 -28.31 -19.49
C PRO A 78 -1.85 -27.62 -19.59
N THR A 79 -1.07 -28.00 -20.61
CA THR A 79 0.36 -27.68 -20.80
C THR A 79 0.64 -26.50 -21.74
N SER A 80 -0.38 -25.83 -22.29
CA SER A 80 -0.20 -24.90 -23.43
C SER A 80 0.04 -23.41 -23.08
N SER A 81 -0.04 -22.95 -21.83
CA SER A 81 0.04 -21.51 -21.49
C SER A 81 1.43 -20.99 -21.08
N LYS A 82 2.51 -21.76 -21.29
CA LYS A 82 3.81 -21.43 -20.66
C LYS A 82 4.54 -20.25 -21.30
N PHE A 83 4.19 -19.86 -22.53
CA PHE A 83 4.93 -18.86 -23.29
C PHE A 83 4.07 -17.73 -23.88
N ASP A 84 2.92 -17.45 -23.27
CA ASP A 84 2.02 -16.35 -23.68
C ASP A 84 2.70 -14.97 -23.68
N PHE A 85 3.85 -14.84 -23.00
CA PHE A 85 4.68 -13.62 -23.05
C PHE A 85 5.50 -13.51 -24.35
N LEU A 86 6.15 -14.57 -24.80
CA LEU A 86 6.99 -14.50 -26.01
C LEU A 86 6.13 -14.30 -27.25
N THR A 87 4.91 -14.84 -27.24
CA THR A 87 3.91 -14.51 -28.26
C THR A 87 3.45 -13.05 -28.17
N SER A 88 3.40 -12.44 -26.98
CA SER A 88 3.17 -10.99 -26.83
C SER A 88 4.36 -10.12 -27.24
N LEU A 89 5.57 -10.69 -27.32
CA LEU A 89 6.74 -10.09 -27.96
C LEU A 89 6.85 -10.43 -29.46
N SER A 90 5.85 -11.06 -30.06
CA SER A 90 5.87 -11.30 -31.51
C SER A 90 5.87 -9.97 -32.27
N PRO A 91 6.50 -9.90 -33.46
CA PRO A 91 6.49 -8.71 -34.31
C PRO A 91 5.08 -8.14 -34.53
N THR A 92 4.07 -9.00 -34.64
CA THR A 92 2.67 -8.57 -34.83
C THR A 92 2.07 -7.89 -33.59
N SER A 93 2.33 -8.42 -32.40
CA SER A 93 1.85 -7.85 -31.13
C SER A 93 2.56 -6.53 -30.81
N LEU A 94 3.86 -6.49 -31.06
CA LEU A 94 4.71 -5.33 -30.89
C LEU A 94 4.31 -4.22 -31.88
N ALA A 95 4.19 -4.53 -33.18
CA ALA A 95 3.73 -3.58 -34.19
C ALA A 95 2.36 -2.96 -33.85
N SER A 96 1.41 -3.74 -33.32
CA SER A 96 0.12 -3.20 -32.89
C SER A 96 0.25 -2.20 -31.72
N THR A 97 1.17 -2.47 -30.80
CA THR A 97 1.48 -1.59 -29.67
C THR A 97 2.19 -0.32 -30.15
N ASN A 98 3.09 -0.45 -31.12
CA ASN A 98 3.81 0.67 -31.72
C ASN A 98 2.93 1.59 -32.54
N VAL A 99 1.98 1.04 -33.30
CA VAL A 99 0.96 1.84 -33.99
C VAL A 99 0.13 2.63 -32.98
N TYR A 100 -0.31 1.97 -31.89
CA TYR A 100 -1.04 2.65 -30.83
C TYR A 100 -0.22 3.76 -30.18
N ILE A 101 1.04 3.50 -29.78
CA ILE A 101 1.87 4.52 -29.15
C ILE A 101 2.22 5.66 -30.12
N SER A 102 2.54 5.36 -31.38
CA SER A 102 2.80 6.38 -32.41
C SER A 102 1.58 7.28 -32.62
N GLN A 103 0.36 6.72 -32.59
CA GLN A 103 -0.87 7.51 -32.59
C GLN A 103 -0.99 8.37 -31.33
N GLN A 104 -0.78 7.79 -30.14
CA GLN A 104 -0.87 8.54 -28.87
C GLN A 104 0.13 9.69 -28.82
N VAL A 105 1.35 9.50 -29.32
CA VAL A 105 2.36 10.57 -29.32
C VAL A 105 2.11 11.57 -30.42
N SER A 106 1.63 11.17 -31.60
CA SER A 106 1.23 12.15 -32.63
C SER A 106 0.11 13.06 -32.11
N LEU A 107 -0.86 12.49 -31.39
CA LEU A 107 -1.91 13.23 -30.70
C LEU A 107 -1.36 14.12 -29.57
N ALA A 108 -0.40 13.61 -28.79
CA ALA A 108 0.21 14.36 -27.70
C ALA A 108 1.18 15.45 -28.18
N ALA A 109 1.86 15.29 -29.31
CA ALA A 109 2.79 16.26 -29.89
C ALA A 109 2.07 17.41 -30.60
N ALA A 110 0.85 17.16 -31.08
CA ALA A 110 -0.04 18.21 -31.58
C ALA A 110 -0.54 19.16 -30.47
N GLN A 111 -0.29 18.83 -29.20
CA GLN A 111 -0.58 19.70 -28.06
C GLN A 111 0.72 20.01 -27.31
N PRO A 112 1.00 21.28 -26.94
CA PRO A 112 2.14 21.57 -26.09
C PRO A 112 1.97 20.79 -24.77
N ILE A 113 2.96 19.95 -24.44
CA ILE A 113 3.01 19.23 -23.16
C ILE A 113 3.33 20.27 -22.07
N MET A 114 2.35 21.10 -21.76
CA MET A 114 2.43 21.97 -20.60
C MET A 114 2.41 21.05 -19.37
N PRO A 115 3.20 21.34 -18.32
CA PRO A 115 3.03 20.75 -17.01
C PRO A 115 1.69 21.24 -16.45
N GLY A 116 0.59 20.68 -16.96
CA GLY A 116 -0.73 20.90 -16.43
C GLY A 116 -0.75 20.42 -14.99
N PRO A 117 -1.42 21.16 -14.08
CA PRO A 117 -1.52 20.76 -12.69
C PRO A 117 -2.07 19.32 -12.64
N SER A 118 -1.45 18.50 -11.79
CA SER A 118 -1.98 17.20 -11.42
C SER A 118 -3.40 17.41 -10.90
N ILE A 119 -4.41 17.07 -11.71
CA ILE A 119 -5.80 17.23 -11.31
C ILE A 119 -6.08 16.17 -10.24
N ASP A 120 -6.38 16.62 -9.01
CA ASP A 120 -6.70 15.73 -7.90
C ASP A 120 -8.01 14.98 -8.22
N PRO A 121 -8.04 13.63 -8.15
CA PRO A 121 -9.26 12.84 -8.33
C PRO A 121 -10.43 13.32 -7.45
N THR A 122 -10.13 13.88 -6.29
CA THR A 122 -11.09 14.45 -5.35
C THR A 122 -11.72 15.73 -5.89
N GLU A 123 -10.92 16.60 -6.51
CA GLU A 123 -11.40 17.82 -7.17
C GLU A 123 -12.28 17.49 -8.38
N ILE A 124 -11.92 16.46 -9.15
CA ILE A 124 -12.74 15.96 -10.27
C ILE A 124 -14.08 15.46 -9.74
N THR A 125 -14.05 14.66 -8.67
CA THR A 125 -15.26 14.09 -8.08
C THR A 125 -16.18 15.17 -7.51
N GLN A 126 -15.62 16.19 -6.84
CA GLN A 126 -16.37 17.34 -6.34
C GLN A 126 -16.92 18.20 -7.47
N ALA A 127 -16.13 18.46 -8.52
CA ALA A 127 -16.57 19.21 -9.69
C ALA A 127 -17.72 18.48 -10.41
N VAL A 128 -17.56 17.19 -10.69
CA VAL A 128 -18.59 16.36 -11.34
C VAL A 128 -19.86 16.29 -10.48
N SER A 129 -19.73 16.08 -9.16
CA SER A 129 -20.87 16.06 -8.24
C SER A 129 -21.63 17.40 -8.22
N GLY A 130 -20.90 18.52 -8.18
CA GLY A 130 -21.50 19.85 -8.25
C GLY A 130 -22.18 20.15 -9.60
N LEU A 131 -21.66 19.59 -10.71
CA LEU A 131 -22.29 19.71 -12.03
C LEU A 131 -23.59 18.91 -12.12
N PHE A 132 -23.63 17.69 -11.56
CA PHE A 132 -24.86 16.89 -11.48
C PHE A 132 -25.91 17.52 -10.58
N GLN A 133 -25.53 18.02 -9.40
CA GLN A 133 -26.43 18.73 -8.49
C GLN A 133 -27.08 19.96 -9.13
N LYS A 134 -26.37 20.64 -10.04
CA LYS A 134 -26.84 21.83 -10.77
C LYS A 134 -27.49 21.49 -12.14
N ASN A 135 -27.73 20.22 -12.43
CA ASN A 135 -28.28 19.71 -13.69
C ASN A 135 -27.50 20.18 -14.95
N ARG A 136 -26.17 20.35 -14.85
CA ARG A 136 -25.28 20.82 -15.93
C ARG A 136 -24.62 19.66 -16.67
N VAL A 137 -25.42 18.70 -17.14
CA VAL A 137 -24.94 17.45 -17.76
C VAL A 137 -24.04 17.71 -18.99
N HIS A 138 -24.31 18.75 -19.78
CA HIS A 138 -23.45 19.14 -20.92
C HIS A 138 -22.01 19.47 -20.51
N ARG A 139 -21.78 20.01 -19.29
CA ARG A 139 -20.42 20.27 -18.78
C ARG A 139 -19.71 19.00 -18.33
N VAL A 140 -20.45 18.00 -17.86
CA VAL A 140 -19.90 16.68 -17.57
C VAL A 140 -19.38 16.05 -18.86
N TRP A 141 -20.15 16.13 -19.95
CA TRP A 141 -19.70 15.67 -21.27
C TRP A 141 -18.49 16.44 -21.80
N ALA A 142 -18.45 17.76 -21.65
CA ALA A 142 -17.27 18.55 -22.01
C ALA A 142 -16.02 18.17 -21.18
N LEU A 143 -16.21 17.84 -19.89
CA LEU A 143 -15.15 17.34 -19.01
C LEU A 143 -14.67 15.96 -19.46
N THR A 144 -15.58 15.05 -19.83
CA THR A 144 -15.26 13.73 -20.40
C THR A 144 -14.47 13.88 -21.70
N ALA A 145 -14.94 14.70 -22.64
CA ALA A 145 -14.23 14.96 -23.90
C ALA A 145 -12.85 15.59 -23.67
N LYS A 146 -12.70 16.43 -22.64
CA LYS A 146 -11.40 16.93 -22.21
C LYS A 146 -10.52 15.81 -21.68
N PHE A 147 -11.03 14.93 -20.82
CA PHE A 147 -10.27 13.77 -20.33
C PHE A 147 -9.88 12.80 -21.45
N GLU A 148 -10.76 12.58 -22.43
CA GLU A 148 -10.47 11.78 -23.61
C GLU A 148 -9.35 12.41 -24.46
N LYS A 149 -9.35 13.75 -24.61
CA LYS A 149 -8.26 14.49 -25.24
C LYS A 149 -6.96 14.46 -24.43
N ASP A 150 -7.04 14.44 -23.10
CA ASP A 150 -5.88 14.39 -22.20
C ASP A 150 -5.35 12.96 -22.00
N MET A 151 -6.15 11.94 -22.30
CA MET A 151 -5.82 10.51 -22.10
C MET A 151 -4.52 10.10 -22.82
N PRO A 152 -4.26 10.49 -24.09
CA PRO A 152 -2.99 10.20 -24.75
C PRO A 152 -1.78 10.75 -24.01
N ALA A 153 -1.86 11.99 -23.52
CA ALA A 153 -0.78 12.61 -22.76
C ALA A 153 -0.58 11.91 -21.40
N GLN A 154 -1.65 11.48 -20.73
CA GLN A 154 -1.57 10.71 -19.49
C GLN A 154 -1.00 9.31 -19.71
N ASN A 155 -1.39 8.64 -20.79
CA ASN A 155 -0.86 7.33 -21.17
C ASN A 155 0.64 7.44 -21.49
N LEU A 156 1.05 8.47 -22.24
CA LEU A 156 2.44 8.75 -22.54
C LEU A 156 3.26 9.02 -21.27
N ARG A 157 2.76 9.87 -20.37
CA ARG A 157 3.40 10.13 -19.06
C ARG A 157 3.53 8.85 -18.24
N THR A 158 2.50 8.01 -18.26
CA THR A 158 2.52 6.72 -17.55
C THR A 158 3.56 5.79 -18.14
N LEU A 159 3.65 5.71 -19.47
CA LEU A 159 4.65 4.92 -20.19
C LEU A 159 6.07 5.35 -19.82
N ILE A 160 6.36 6.65 -19.89
CA ILE A 160 7.67 7.22 -19.57
C ILE A 160 8.03 6.93 -18.09
N ARG A 161 7.09 7.14 -17.17
CA ARG A 161 7.29 6.84 -15.74
C ARG A 161 7.61 5.36 -15.51
N ARG A 162 6.89 4.45 -16.17
CA ARG A 162 7.14 3.01 -16.09
C ARG A 162 8.53 2.66 -16.59
N GLY A 163 8.92 3.18 -17.76
CA GLY A 163 10.27 3.00 -18.32
C GLY A 163 11.36 3.49 -17.36
N HIS A 164 11.20 4.68 -16.78
CA HIS A 164 12.13 5.22 -15.77
C HIS A 164 12.22 4.33 -14.52
N ILE A 165 11.10 3.82 -14.02
CA ILE A 165 11.10 2.91 -12.87
C ILE A 165 11.90 1.64 -13.19
N LEU A 166 11.70 1.05 -14.37
CA LEU A 166 12.44 -0.14 -14.79
C LEU A 166 13.93 0.14 -14.98
N GLN A 167 14.29 1.30 -15.54
CA GLN A 167 15.69 1.73 -15.66
C GLN A 167 16.34 1.95 -14.30
N LEU A 168 15.69 2.68 -13.39
CA LEU A 168 16.20 2.93 -12.02
C LEU A 168 16.37 1.61 -11.27
N TYR A 169 15.39 0.72 -11.36
CA TYR A 169 15.46 -0.58 -10.73
C TYR A 169 16.61 -1.43 -11.29
N GLY A 170 16.74 -1.51 -12.62
CA GLY A 170 17.84 -2.20 -13.29
C GLY A 170 19.21 -1.62 -12.95
N ALA A 171 19.33 -0.29 -12.90
CA ALA A 171 20.56 0.42 -12.56
C ALA A 171 20.96 0.19 -11.10
N ALA A 172 20.03 0.30 -10.15
CA ALA A 172 20.28 0.08 -8.73
C ALA A 172 20.82 -1.34 -8.47
N TRP A 173 20.23 -2.35 -9.12
CA TRP A 173 20.73 -3.71 -9.01
C TRP A 173 22.08 -3.90 -9.71
N THR A 174 22.27 -3.35 -10.91
CA THR A 174 23.56 -3.42 -11.62
C THR A 174 24.67 -2.80 -10.76
N TRP A 175 24.44 -1.61 -10.21
CA TRP A 175 25.33 -0.93 -9.28
C TRP A 175 25.67 -1.81 -8.08
N LEU A 176 24.68 -2.45 -7.45
CA LEU A 176 24.90 -3.32 -6.30
C LEU A 176 25.84 -4.49 -6.64
N ASN A 177 25.65 -5.16 -7.79
CA ASN A 177 26.53 -6.28 -8.13
C ASN A 177 27.92 -5.82 -8.54
N ALA A 178 28.02 -4.75 -9.31
CA ALA A 178 29.30 -4.19 -9.69
C ALA A 178 30.09 -3.76 -8.45
N SER A 179 29.42 -3.17 -7.44
CA SER A 179 30.03 -2.83 -6.15
C SER A 179 30.55 -4.06 -5.41
N VAL A 180 29.78 -5.16 -5.41
CA VAL A 180 30.15 -6.42 -4.72
C VAL A 180 31.31 -7.13 -5.42
N SER A 181 31.25 -7.23 -6.76
CA SER A 181 32.34 -7.81 -7.56
C SER A 181 33.62 -6.96 -7.48
N SER A 182 33.49 -5.64 -7.56
CA SER A 182 34.64 -4.74 -7.40
C SER A 182 35.25 -4.85 -6.00
N ALA A 183 34.43 -4.96 -4.95
CA ALA A 183 34.92 -5.20 -3.59
C ALA A 183 35.74 -6.51 -3.49
N TYR A 184 35.33 -7.57 -4.18
CA TYR A 184 36.08 -8.82 -4.25
C TYR A 184 37.42 -8.65 -4.99
N SER A 185 37.43 -8.02 -6.16
CA SER A 185 38.68 -7.76 -6.90
C SER A 185 39.65 -6.89 -6.11
N CYS A 186 39.15 -5.87 -5.41
CA CYS A 186 39.95 -5.01 -4.53
C CYS A 186 40.47 -5.76 -3.30
N LEU A 187 39.71 -6.73 -2.76
CA LEU A 187 40.17 -7.60 -1.68
C LEU A 187 41.41 -8.41 -2.13
N GLN A 188 41.38 -8.98 -3.35
CA GLN A 188 42.48 -9.77 -3.91
C GLN A 188 43.73 -8.95 -4.26
N SER A 189 43.55 -7.69 -4.67
CA SER A 189 44.62 -6.82 -5.16
C SER A 189 45.12 -5.78 -4.14
N ASP A 190 44.64 -5.86 -2.90
CA ASP A 190 44.89 -4.88 -1.83
C ASP A 190 44.50 -3.41 -2.18
N GLN A 191 43.65 -3.21 -3.18
CA GLN A 191 43.22 -1.87 -3.61
C GLN A 191 42.16 -1.27 -2.66
N PRO A 192 42.10 0.07 -2.52
CA PRO A 192 41.08 0.72 -1.71
C PRO A 192 39.68 0.55 -2.33
N HIS A 193 38.69 0.25 -1.48
CA HIS A 193 37.28 0.17 -1.87
C HIS A 193 36.40 0.48 -0.66
N TRP A 194 35.25 1.13 -0.86
CA TRP A 194 34.38 1.55 0.25
C TRP A 194 33.77 0.37 1.02
N LEU A 195 33.61 -0.80 0.36
CA LEU A 195 33.21 -2.06 1.01
C LEU A 195 34.38 -2.89 1.56
N ARG A 196 35.63 -2.41 1.51
CA ARG A 196 36.81 -3.24 1.86
C ARG A 196 36.74 -3.80 3.28
N ALA A 197 36.39 -2.97 4.27
CA ALA A 197 36.28 -3.41 5.65
C ALA A 197 35.25 -4.54 5.83
N LEU A 198 34.10 -4.43 5.16
CA LEU A 198 33.09 -5.49 5.14
C LEU A 198 33.58 -6.73 4.40
N ALA A 199 34.25 -6.55 3.26
CA ALA A 199 34.79 -7.64 2.47
C ALA A 199 35.78 -8.50 3.26
N VAL A 200 36.75 -7.87 3.94
CA VAL A 200 37.72 -8.54 4.83
C VAL A 200 36.98 -9.27 5.95
N ARG A 201 35.95 -8.63 6.54
CA ARG A 201 35.16 -9.27 7.59
C ARG A 201 34.43 -10.51 7.09
N ILE A 202 33.79 -10.46 5.93
CA ILE A 202 33.09 -11.61 5.35
C ILE A 202 34.06 -12.72 4.96
N ASP A 203 35.21 -12.38 4.36
CA ASP A 203 36.25 -13.35 4.03
C ASP A 203 36.74 -14.12 5.27
N SER A 204 36.96 -13.42 6.39
CA SER A 204 37.31 -14.05 7.67
C SER A 204 36.21 -14.94 8.26
N LEU A 205 34.94 -14.63 7.98
CA LEU A 205 33.78 -15.35 8.53
C LEU A 205 33.43 -16.60 7.73
N LEU A 206 33.70 -16.62 6.42
CA LEU A 206 33.36 -17.72 5.52
C LEU A 206 33.94 -19.07 5.98
N PRO A 207 35.23 -19.20 6.38
CA PRO A 207 35.78 -20.45 6.89
C PRO A 207 35.25 -20.85 8.27
N SER A 208 34.90 -19.87 9.11
CA SER A 208 34.58 -20.11 10.53
C SER A 208 33.24 -20.81 10.75
N GLY A 209 32.29 -20.65 9.81
CA GLY A 209 30.91 -21.13 9.99
C GLY A 209 30.10 -20.43 11.08
N ASN A 210 30.70 -19.50 11.82
CA ASN A 210 30.08 -18.86 12.98
C ASN A 210 29.00 -17.86 12.56
N SER A 211 27.90 -17.85 13.31
CA SER A 211 26.90 -16.78 13.18
C SER A 211 27.37 -15.55 13.92
N CYS A 212 27.17 -14.37 13.34
CA CYS A 212 27.43 -13.11 14.02
C CYS A 212 26.40 -12.04 13.61
N THR A 213 26.43 -10.92 14.29
CA THR A 213 25.61 -9.75 13.97
C THR A 213 26.53 -8.71 13.35
N LEU A 214 26.12 -8.15 12.21
CA LEU A 214 26.84 -7.12 11.48
C LEU A 214 26.01 -5.83 11.48
N ASP A 215 26.55 -4.75 12.03
CA ASP A 215 25.92 -3.43 11.97
C ASP A 215 26.49 -2.63 10.80
N ALA A 216 25.63 -2.02 9.99
CA ALA A 216 26.06 -1.23 8.85
C ALA A 216 26.93 -0.02 9.25
N SER A 217 26.73 0.54 10.45
CA SER A 217 27.53 1.69 10.94
C SER A 217 29.01 1.36 11.11
N ASP A 218 29.35 0.09 11.31
CA ASP A 218 30.72 -0.36 11.50
C ASP A 218 31.51 -0.37 10.18
N PHE A 219 30.82 -0.35 9.04
CA PHE A 219 31.41 -0.51 7.71
C PHE A 219 31.14 0.65 6.76
N ILE A 220 30.05 1.40 6.97
CA ILE A 220 29.62 2.48 6.08
C ILE A 220 29.48 3.76 6.89
N THR A 221 30.30 4.75 6.56
CA THR A 221 30.30 6.04 7.26
C THR A 221 28.98 6.79 7.06
N GLY A 222 28.44 7.35 8.15
CA GLY A 222 27.22 8.17 8.14
C GLY A 222 25.92 7.40 8.36
N LEU A 223 25.96 6.07 8.48
CA LEU A 223 24.83 5.28 8.97
C LEU A 223 24.74 5.32 10.50
N GLU A 224 23.51 5.29 11.02
CA GLU A 224 23.29 5.31 12.46
C GLU A 224 23.45 3.90 13.07
N PRO A 225 24.19 3.77 14.18
CA PRO A 225 24.35 2.50 14.89
C PRO A 225 23.00 1.88 15.30
N GLY A 226 22.91 0.57 15.20
CA GLY A 226 21.75 -0.24 15.59
C GLY A 226 20.56 -0.18 14.63
N LYS A 227 20.54 0.72 13.64
CA LYS A 227 19.40 0.87 12.71
C LYS A 227 19.38 -0.20 11.62
N ARG A 228 20.54 -0.58 11.08
CA ARG A 228 20.66 -1.45 9.91
C ARG A 228 21.56 -2.65 10.28
N VAL A 229 20.95 -3.63 10.93
CA VAL A 229 21.64 -4.79 11.49
C VAL A 229 21.30 -6.05 10.71
N TYR A 230 22.32 -6.84 10.34
CA TYR A 230 22.16 -8.11 9.65
C TYR A 230 22.67 -9.29 10.50
N LYS A 231 21.82 -10.31 10.68
CA LYS A 231 22.20 -11.55 11.37
C LYS A 231 22.86 -12.51 10.37
N TRP A 232 24.18 -12.48 10.32
CA TRP A 232 24.99 -13.35 9.47
C TRP A 232 24.86 -14.81 9.89
N LYS A 233 24.68 -15.67 8.90
CA LYS A 233 24.82 -17.11 9.02
C LYS A 233 25.57 -17.59 7.79
N ALA A 234 26.61 -18.39 7.99
CA ALA A 234 27.38 -18.95 6.89
C ALA A 234 26.45 -19.71 5.92
N PRO A 235 26.45 -19.36 4.63
CA PRO A 235 25.64 -20.08 3.65
C PRO A 235 26.07 -21.55 3.58
N ARG A 236 25.12 -22.47 3.76
CA ARG A 236 25.40 -23.93 3.72
C ARG A 236 25.96 -24.42 2.38
N SER A 237 25.74 -23.65 1.32
CA SER A 237 26.17 -23.97 -0.05
C SER A 237 27.64 -23.65 -0.33
N ILE A 238 28.31 -22.86 0.52
CA ILE A 238 29.70 -22.45 0.30
C ILE A 238 30.59 -23.50 0.94
N SER A 239 31.19 -24.38 0.13
CA SER A 239 32.20 -25.31 0.62
C SER A 239 33.41 -24.52 1.13
N ALA A 240 33.90 -24.85 2.32
CA ALA A 240 35.00 -24.14 2.99
C ALA A 240 36.35 -24.14 2.22
N ARG A 241 36.41 -24.75 1.02
CA ARG A 241 37.65 -25.04 0.28
C ARG A 241 37.95 -24.11 -0.89
N SER A 242 37.05 -23.21 -1.31
CA SER A 242 37.42 -22.14 -2.25
C SER A 242 36.51 -20.91 -2.12
N ALA A 243 37.10 -19.78 -1.70
CA ALA A 243 36.48 -18.46 -1.81
C ALA A 243 36.53 -18.04 -3.29
N THR A 244 35.57 -18.50 -4.07
CA THR A 244 35.36 -18.00 -5.44
C THR A 244 34.65 -16.65 -5.36
N GLU A 245 34.82 -15.81 -6.39
CA GLU A 245 34.06 -14.54 -6.52
C GLU A 245 32.55 -14.79 -6.36
N SER A 246 32.03 -15.87 -6.97
CA SER A 246 30.62 -16.24 -6.89
C SER A 246 30.17 -16.49 -5.44
N ASN A 247 30.95 -17.25 -4.67
CA ASN A 247 30.65 -17.53 -3.25
C ASN A 247 30.68 -16.24 -2.43
N PHE A 248 31.67 -15.39 -2.67
CA PHE A 248 31.78 -14.09 -2.00
C PHE A 248 30.61 -13.16 -2.35
N VAL A 249 30.20 -13.12 -3.62
CA VAL A 249 29.06 -12.32 -4.07
C VAL A 249 27.75 -12.83 -3.47
N GLU A 250 27.53 -14.16 -3.42
CA GLU A 250 26.35 -14.75 -2.77
C GLU A 250 26.33 -14.51 -1.25
N ALA A 251 27.50 -14.42 -0.61
CA ALA A 251 27.64 -14.06 0.79
C ALA A 251 27.37 -12.57 1.07
N LEU A 252 27.96 -11.66 0.30
CA LEU A 252 27.88 -10.23 0.58
C LEU A 252 26.53 -9.61 0.21
N ARG A 253 25.90 -10.10 -0.86
CA ARG A 253 24.67 -9.51 -1.42
C ARG A 253 23.51 -9.43 -0.41
N PRO A 254 23.14 -10.49 0.34
CA PRO A 254 22.04 -10.42 1.30
C PRO A 254 22.22 -9.37 2.40
N ILE A 255 23.47 -9.10 2.80
CA ILE A 255 23.80 -8.09 3.81
C ILE A 255 23.45 -6.71 3.26
N LEU A 256 24.00 -6.37 2.08
CA LEU A 256 23.76 -5.08 1.45
C LEU A 256 22.29 -4.90 1.06
N VAL A 257 21.61 -5.97 0.64
CA VAL A 257 20.17 -5.93 0.36
C VAL A 257 19.39 -5.53 1.60
N ALA A 258 19.69 -6.13 2.76
CA ALA A 258 19.05 -5.77 4.01
C ALA A 258 19.44 -4.36 4.48
N TRP A 259 20.70 -3.98 4.34
CA TRP A 259 21.20 -2.67 4.76
C TRP A 259 20.79 -1.53 3.85
N PHE A 260 20.35 -1.75 2.63
CA PHE A 260 19.89 -0.69 1.72
C PHE A 260 18.40 -0.81 1.39
N ASP A 261 17.66 -1.64 2.14
CA ASP A 261 16.24 -1.89 1.94
C ASP A 261 15.89 -2.32 0.50
N PHE A 262 16.80 -3.06 -0.16
CA PHE A 262 16.50 -3.61 -1.46
C PHE A 262 15.39 -4.66 -1.34
N PRO A 263 14.51 -4.76 -2.34
CA PRO A 263 13.51 -5.81 -2.39
C PRO A 263 14.18 -7.20 -2.40
N SER A 264 13.92 -8.02 -1.38
CA SER A 264 14.63 -9.28 -1.10
C SER A 264 13.87 -10.55 -1.49
N SER A 265 12.69 -10.42 -2.10
CA SER A 265 11.90 -11.59 -2.51
C SER A 265 12.48 -12.26 -3.76
N VAL A 266 12.21 -13.56 -3.95
CA VAL A 266 12.64 -14.33 -5.14
C VAL A 266 12.18 -13.66 -6.43
N HIS A 267 10.99 -13.05 -6.43
CA HIS A 267 10.45 -12.32 -7.57
C HIS A 267 11.31 -11.13 -7.99
N GLU A 268 11.91 -10.45 -7.01
CA GLU A 268 12.68 -9.24 -7.23
C GLU A 268 14.03 -9.55 -7.84
N TRP A 269 14.60 -10.69 -7.45
CA TRP A 269 15.74 -11.28 -8.14
C TRP A 269 15.40 -11.65 -9.59
N THR A 270 14.27 -12.31 -9.84
CA THR A 270 13.88 -12.67 -11.22
C THR A 270 13.62 -11.44 -12.08
N ARG A 271 12.94 -10.42 -11.53
CA ARG A 271 12.74 -9.11 -12.19
C ARG A 271 14.04 -8.48 -12.60
N ARG A 272 15.02 -8.46 -11.71
CA ARG A 272 16.36 -7.95 -12.03
C ARG A 272 16.98 -8.71 -13.21
N VAL A 273 17.01 -10.04 -13.17
CA VAL A 273 17.65 -10.81 -14.25
C VAL A 273 16.91 -10.61 -15.56
N PHE A 274 15.59 -10.58 -15.53
CA PHE A 274 14.75 -10.26 -16.69
C PHE A 274 15.10 -8.91 -17.29
N LEU A 275 15.14 -7.83 -16.49
CA LEU A 275 15.45 -6.49 -17.00
C LEU A 275 16.86 -6.40 -17.60
N ARG A 276 17.82 -7.10 -17.00
CA ARG A 276 19.17 -7.22 -17.57
C ARG A 276 19.14 -7.91 -18.93
N LEU A 277 18.45 -9.05 -19.06
CA LEU A 277 18.33 -9.77 -20.34
C LEU A 277 17.70 -8.90 -21.43
N ILE A 278 16.63 -8.18 -21.10
CA ILE A 278 15.98 -7.25 -22.05
C ILE A 278 16.95 -6.14 -22.47
N LYS A 279 17.67 -5.55 -21.53
CA LYS A 279 18.63 -4.48 -21.82
C LYS A 279 19.83 -4.99 -22.63
N ASP A 280 20.39 -6.13 -22.29
CA ASP A 280 21.55 -6.71 -22.99
C ASP A 280 21.20 -7.10 -24.43
N ARG A 281 19.97 -7.57 -24.66
CA ARG A 281 19.50 -8.01 -25.99
C ARG A 281 18.97 -6.87 -26.86
N PHE A 282 18.20 -5.95 -26.30
CA PHE A 282 17.43 -4.95 -27.05
C PHE A 282 17.78 -3.49 -26.69
N GLY A 283 18.73 -3.28 -25.79
CA GLY A 283 19.10 -1.96 -25.30
C GLY A 283 18.15 -1.40 -24.23
N SER A 284 18.58 -0.31 -23.59
CA SER A 284 17.85 0.36 -22.50
C SER A 284 16.50 0.95 -22.92
N LYS A 285 16.28 1.14 -24.22
CA LYS A 285 15.05 1.68 -24.80
C LYS A 285 13.88 0.69 -24.75
N ALA A 286 14.15 -0.61 -24.87
CA ALA A 286 13.12 -1.64 -24.81
C ALA A 286 12.36 -1.68 -23.47
N LEU A 287 12.95 -1.13 -22.40
CA LEU A 287 12.30 -1.03 -21.08
C LEU A 287 11.08 -0.10 -21.08
N TYR A 288 10.86 0.70 -22.12
CA TYR A 288 9.70 1.58 -22.23
C TYR A 288 8.51 0.89 -22.89
N LEU A 289 8.68 -0.34 -23.39
CA LEU A 289 7.60 -1.08 -24.04
C LEU A 289 6.57 -1.54 -22.99
N PRO A 290 5.24 -1.34 -23.21
CA PRO A 290 4.19 -1.71 -22.27
C PRO A 290 4.24 -3.18 -21.85
N VAL A 291 4.52 -4.08 -22.80
CA VAL A 291 4.61 -5.52 -22.58
C VAL A 291 5.71 -5.91 -21.56
N ILE A 292 6.82 -5.17 -21.54
CA ILE A 292 7.90 -5.40 -20.58
C ILE A 292 7.46 -5.02 -19.16
N TRP A 293 6.71 -3.92 -19.02
CA TRP A 293 6.11 -3.52 -17.75
C TRP A 293 5.11 -4.55 -17.24
N GLU A 294 4.22 -5.05 -18.09
CA GLU A 294 3.22 -6.04 -17.70
C GLU A 294 3.87 -7.33 -17.16
N VAL A 295 4.93 -7.79 -17.80
CA VAL A 295 5.69 -8.97 -17.36
C VAL A 295 6.42 -8.70 -16.06
N TYR A 296 7.01 -7.52 -15.92
CA TYR A 296 7.62 -7.09 -14.68
C TYR A 296 6.62 -7.10 -13.51
N GLU A 297 5.42 -6.53 -13.68
CA GLU A 297 4.38 -6.54 -12.64
C GLU A 297 3.89 -7.96 -12.33
N GLN A 298 3.66 -8.76 -13.36
CA GLN A 298 3.07 -10.10 -13.25
C GLN A 298 4.09 -11.21 -13.03
N MET A 299 5.35 -10.89 -12.72
CA MET A 299 6.47 -11.83 -12.64
C MET A 299 6.15 -13.08 -11.80
N ALA A 300 5.44 -12.93 -10.69
CA ALA A 300 5.00 -14.05 -9.86
C ALA A 300 4.19 -15.10 -10.64
N SER A 301 3.16 -14.63 -11.34
CA SER A 301 2.27 -15.48 -12.14
C SER A 301 2.93 -16.02 -13.41
N LYS A 302 3.94 -15.32 -13.95
CA LYS A 302 4.66 -15.74 -15.15
C LYS A 302 5.71 -16.82 -14.84
N VAL A 303 6.45 -16.65 -13.75
CA VAL A 303 7.50 -17.60 -13.31
C VAL A 303 6.89 -18.89 -12.77
N ASP A 304 5.84 -18.79 -11.97
CA ASP A 304 5.15 -19.96 -11.44
C ASP A 304 3.62 -19.75 -11.45
N PRO A 305 2.96 -20.01 -12.60
CA PRO A 305 1.51 -19.83 -12.74
C PRO A 305 0.67 -20.64 -11.74
N LYS A 306 1.26 -21.69 -11.14
CA LYS A 306 0.59 -22.61 -10.22
C LYS A 306 1.03 -22.42 -8.77
N GLY A 307 2.10 -21.67 -8.53
CA GLY A 307 2.71 -21.51 -7.22
C GLY A 307 2.26 -20.24 -6.52
N ARG A 308 2.08 -20.35 -5.20
CA ARG A 308 1.93 -19.16 -4.34
C ARG A 308 3.27 -18.44 -4.15
N HIS A 309 4.39 -19.14 -4.33
CA HIS A 309 5.75 -18.60 -4.24
C HIS A 309 6.68 -19.36 -5.22
N PRO A 310 7.18 -18.72 -6.30
CA PRO A 310 8.13 -19.33 -7.21
C PRO A 310 9.42 -19.66 -6.47
N THR A 311 9.95 -20.85 -6.72
CA THR A 311 11.25 -21.27 -6.19
C THR A 311 12.38 -20.68 -7.03
N LYS A 312 13.60 -20.58 -6.46
CA LYS A 312 14.80 -20.16 -7.20
C LYS A 312 14.98 -20.99 -8.49
N SER A 313 14.78 -22.30 -8.40
CA SER A 313 14.86 -23.22 -9.54
C SER A 313 13.77 -22.97 -10.60
N ALA A 314 12.55 -22.59 -10.21
CA ALA A 314 11.50 -22.24 -11.18
C ALA A 314 11.84 -20.95 -11.93
N ALA A 315 12.36 -19.94 -11.21
CA ALA A 315 12.86 -18.70 -11.80
C ALA A 315 14.02 -18.95 -12.77
N GLU A 316 15.02 -19.74 -12.38
CA GLU A 316 16.14 -20.08 -13.26
C GLU A 316 15.69 -20.79 -14.53
N LYS A 317 14.82 -21.80 -14.43
CA LYS A 317 14.27 -22.50 -15.60
C LYS A 317 13.53 -21.56 -16.53
N TRP A 318 12.69 -20.67 -15.98
CA TRP A 318 11.97 -19.68 -16.76
C TRP A 318 12.93 -18.72 -17.47
N LEU A 319 13.95 -18.21 -16.77
CA LEU A 319 14.96 -17.33 -17.34
C LEU A 319 15.78 -18.00 -18.44
N THR A 320 16.16 -19.27 -18.26
CA THR A 320 16.85 -20.04 -19.32
C THR A 320 15.97 -20.15 -20.55
N SER A 321 14.69 -20.50 -20.40
CA SER A 321 13.77 -20.58 -21.54
C SER A 321 13.61 -19.22 -22.23
N VAL A 322 13.41 -18.13 -21.48
CA VAL A 322 13.35 -16.78 -22.05
C VAL A 322 14.63 -16.43 -22.80
N THR A 323 15.80 -16.74 -22.23
CA THR A 323 17.09 -16.46 -22.87
C THR A 323 17.27 -17.23 -24.17
N THR A 324 16.96 -18.53 -24.17
CA THR A 324 17.02 -19.37 -25.38
C THR A 324 16.12 -18.83 -26.47
N GLU A 325 14.89 -18.45 -26.12
CA GLU A 325 13.93 -17.93 -27.08
C GLU A 325 14.36 -16.57 -27.65
N LEU A 326 14.82 -15.65 -26.79
CA LEU A 326 15.36 -14.34 -27.20
C LEU A 326 16.57 -14.44 -28.13
N ASN A 327 17.38 -15.49 -27.98
CA ASN A 327 18.55 -15.75 -28.82
C ASN A 327 18.19 -16.41 -30.16
N ASN A 328 17.16 -17.25 -30.19
CA ASN A 328 16.76 -18.00 -31.38
C ASN A 328 15.84 -17.21 -32.32
N SER A 329 15.20 -16.17 -31.80
CA SER A 329 14.28 -15.30 -32.52
C SER A 329 14.99 -14.18 -33.29
N GLU A 330 14.58 -13.94 -34.53
CA GLU A 330 14.84 -12.70 -35.27
C GLU A 330 13.95 -11.55 -34.74
N TYR A 331 14.21 -11.11 -33.51
CA TYR A 331 13.49 -9.97 -32.90
C TYR A 331 14.13 -8.61 -33.27
N ASP A 332 14.64 -8.45 -34.49
CA ASP A 332 15.12 -7.16 -34.97
C ASP A 332 14.00 -6.10 -34.92
N SER A 333 12.75 -6.54 -35.02
CA SER A 333 11.56 -5.69 -34.85
C SER A 333 11.52 -5.00 -33.49
N VAL A 334 11.91 -5.65 -32.39
CA VAL A 334 11.87 -5.02 -31.04
C VAL A 334 12.81 -3.82 -30.98
N THR A 335 14.00 -3.97 -31.55
CA THR A 335 15.01 -2.91 -31.59
C THR A 335 14.50 -1.74 -32.44
N VAL A 336 14.03 -2.02 -33.66
CA VAL A 336 13.44 -1.00 -34.56
C VAL A 336 12.29 -0.26 -33.87
N GLU A 337 11.40 -1.00 -33.23
CA GLU A 337 10.23 -0.43 -32.56
C GLU A 337 10.60 0.44 -31.36
N SER A 338 11.60 0.01 -30.58
CA SER A 338 12.12 0.82 -29.49
C SER A 338 12.78 2.10 -30.00
N GLU A 339 13.49 2.05 -31.14
CA GLU A 339 14.08 3.22 -31.77
C GLU A 339 13.01 4.18 -32.30
N GLU A 340 11.96 3.68 -32.94
CA GLU A 340 10.80 4.47 -33.38
C GLU A 340 10.11 5.16 -32.21
N LEU A 341 9.82 4.42 -31.13
CA LEU A 341 9.25 4.98 -29.91
C LEU A 341 10.12 6.12 -29.37
N PHE A 342 11.43 5.96 -29.39
CA PHE A 342 12.35 6.97 -28.90
C PHE A 342 12.50 8.17 -29.82
N ALA A 343 12.48 7.99 -31.13
CA ALA A 343 12.44 9.10 -32.08
C ALA A 343 11.18 9.95 -31.85
N VAL A 344 10.07 9.27 -31.55
CA VAL A 344 8.79 9.87 -31.23
C VAL A 344 8.82 10.60 -29.88
N LEU A 345 9.40 10.00 -28.83
CA LEU A 345 9.61 10.64 -27.52
C LEU A 345 10.56 11.85 -27.60
N ALA A 346 11.63 11.76 -28.40
CA ALA A 346 12.59 12.84 -28.60
C ALA A 346 11.94 14.06 -29.25
N LYS A 347 11.04 13.86 -30.22
CA LYS A 347 10.23 14.96 -30.81
C LYS A 347 9.34 15.65 -29.77
N ALA A 348 8.92 14.92 -28.74
CA ALA A 348 8.18 15.47 -27.60
C ALA A 348 9.09 16.08 -26.50
N GLY A 349 10.40 16.23 -26.76
CA GLY A 349 11.36 16.83 -25.83
C GLY A 349 11.86 15.89 -24.74
N TYR A 350 11.59 14.58 -24.82
CA TYR A 350 12.06 13.61 -23.84
C TYR A 350 13.39 12.98 -24.25
N THR A 351 14.37 13.10 -23.38
CA THR A 351 15.63 12.35 -23.47
C THR A 351 15.61 11.19 -22.48
N PRO A 352 15.88 9.94 -22.91
CA PRO A 352 16.00 8.82 -21.97
C PRO A 352 17.04 9.12 -20.89
N PHE A 353 16.73 8.70 -19.67
CA PHE A 353 17.74 8.61 -18.62
C PHE A 353 18.79 7.57 -19.03
N ASN A 354 20.03 8.01 -19.26
CA ASN A 354 21.15 7.10 -19.43
C ASN A 354 21.82 6.86 -18.08
N LEU A 355 21.48 5.73 -17.45
CA LEU A 355 22.06 5.31 -16.17
C LEU A 355 23.22 4.33 -16.33
N ASP A 356 23.66 4.08 -17.57
CA ASP A 356 24.62 3.01 -17.88
C ASP A 356 26.05 3.41 -17.48
N SER A 357 26.29 4.70 -17.25
CA SER A 357 27.57 5.28 -16.83
C SER A 357 27.75 5.37 -15.31
N ALA A 358 26.76 4.96 -14.50
CA ALA A 358 26.84 5.05 -13.04
C ALA A 358 27.86 4.04 -12.47
N GLN A 359 29.12 4.46 -12.36
CA GLN A 359 30.21 3.65 -11.80
C GLN A 359 30.15 3.62 -10.26
N PRO A 360 30.30 2.45 -9.62
CA PRO A 360 30.20 2.27 -8.17
C PRO A 360 31.51 2.64 -7.44
N GLN A 361 32.10 3.81 -7.68
CA GLN A 361 33.38 4.16 -7.04
C GLN A 361 33.24 4.85 -5.68
N THR A 362 32.05 5.34 -5.34
CA THR A 362 31.83 6.07 -4.08
C THR A 362 30.69 5.45 -3.27
N PRO A 363 30.80 5.46 -1.92
CA PRO A 363 29.71 5.01 -1.06
C PRO A 363 28.49 5.93 -1.24
N PRO A 364 27.26 5.41 -1.10
CA PRO A 364 26.06 6.25 -1.10
C PRO A 364 26.16 7.27 0.05
N THR A 365 26.00 8.55 -0.28
CA THR A 365 26.10 9.62 0.73
C THR A 365 24.96 9.49 1.76
N ARG A 366 25.21 9.90 3.02
CA ARG A 366 24.19 9.96 4.08
C ARG A 366 22.90 10.66 3.64
N ARG A 367 23.03 11.69 2.78
CA ARG A 367 21.88 12.41 2.21
C ARG A 367 21.03 11.50 1.33
N ALA A 368 21.64 10.67 0.48
CA ALA A 368 20.93 9.73 -0.39
C ALA A 368 20.15 8.66 0.38
N LEU A 369 20.65 8.24 1.54
CA LEU A 369 20.01 7.21 2.38
C LEU A 369 18.83 7.73 3.22
N ASN A 370 18.71 9.06 3.38
CA ASN A 370 17.69 9.71 4.21
C ASN A 370 16.61 10.45 3.39
N VAL A 371 16.62 10.42 2.06
CA VAL A 371 15.60 11.11 1.25
C VAL A 371 14.27 10.34 1.28
N TYR A 372 13.42 10.67 2.25
CA TYR A 372 11.99 10.68 2.00
C TYR A 372 11.71 11.90 1.12
N VAL A 373 11.32 11.70 -0.14
CA VAL A 373 10.97 12.81 -1.04
C VAL A 373 9.67 13.43 -0.53
N GLU A 374 9.77 14.53 0.21
CA GLU A 374 8.63 15.42 0.44
C GLU A 374 8.28 16.09 -0.90
N ILE A 375 7.13 15.73 -1.49
CA ILE A 375 6.66 16.32 -2.76
C ILE A 375 6.13 17.74 -2.46
N PRO A 376 6.68 18.80 -3.08
CA PRO A 376 6.21 20.17 -2.83
C PRO A 376 4.77 20.39 -3.32
N ARG A 377 3.91 20.97 -2.47
CA ARG A 377 2.56 21.42 -2.86
C ARG A 377 2.65 22.79 -3.54
N ALA A 378 2.34 22.87 -4.84
CA ALA A 378 2.30 24.12 -5.60
C ALA A 378 1.00 24.92 -5.35
N ARG A 379 1.08 26.26 -5.31
CA ARG A 379 -0.06 27.20 -5.18
C ARG A 379 -0.72 27.48 -6.53
N LEU A 380 -2.06 27.64 -6.52
CA LEU A 380 -2.93 27.88 -7.68
C LEU A 380 -2.92 29.35 -8.15
N PRO A 381 -2.88 29.62 -9.48
CA PRO A 381 -3.36 30.87 -10.07
C PRO A 381 -4.83 30.78 -10.53
N GLN A 382 -5.58 31.86 -10.38
CA GLN A 382 -6.98 31.99 -10.84
C GLN A 382 -7.05 32.17 -12.37
N GLN A 383 -8.01 31.49 -13.03
CA GLN A 383 -8.28 31.64 -14.47
C GLN A 383 -9.56 32.46 -14.76
N PRO A 384 -9.60 33.26 -15.86
CA PRO A 384 -10.79 33.95 -16.34
C PRO A 384 -11.66 33.12 -17.30
N SER A 385 -12.93 33.51 -17.43
CA SER A 385 -13.98 32.84 -18.21
C SER A 385 -14.04 33.30 -19.67
N VAL A 386 -14.22 32.37 -20.62
CA VAL A 386 -14.78 32.69 -21.96
C VAL A 386 -15.68 31.55 -22.49
N ALA A 387 -16.62 31.96 -23.34
CA ALA A 387 -17.88 31.40 -23.78
C ALA A 387 -17.83 30.18 -24.73
N SER A 388 -18.99 29.53 -24.82
CA SER A 388 -19.29 28.31 -25.59
C SER A 388 -19.70 28.57 -27.04
N THR A 389 -19.33 27.64 -27.91
CA THR A 389 -20.02 27.35 -29.18
C THR A 389 -20.27 25.84 -29.29
N SER A 390 -21.42 25.52 -29.88
CA SER A 390 -22.12 24.22 -29.90
C SER A 390 -21.96 23.47 -31.21
N GLY A 391 -22.01 22.13 -31.18
CA GLY A 391 -22.38 21.31 -32.35
C GLY A 391 -22.03 19.82 -32.26
N LEU A 392 -23.07 18.96 -32.22
CA LEU A 392 -23.28 17.62 -32.86
C LEU A 392 -22.18 16.53 -32.72
N SER A 393 -22.40 15.21 -32.68
CA SER A 393 -23.50 14.31 -33.10
C SER A 393 -23.36 12.96 -32.37
N SER A 394 -24.41 12.13 -32.46
CA SER A 394 -24.56 10.82 -31.82
C SER A 394 -23.80 9.71 -32.55
N GLU A 395 -23.01 8.90 -31.85
CA GLU A 395 -22.54 7.58 -32.34
C GLU A 395 -22.73 6.47 -31.30
N LYS A 396 -23.09 5.28 -31.83
CA LYS A 396 -23.50 4.06 -31.12
C LYS A 396 -22.29 3.26 -30.61
N PRO A 397 -22.43 2.39 -29.58
CA PRO A 397 -21.31 1.69 -28.97
C PRO A 397 -20.82 0.50 -29.82
N LEU A 398 -19.49 0.44 -30.03
CA LEU A 398 -18.75 -0.63 -30.71
C LEU A 398 -18.81 -1.97 -29.95
N GLN A 399 -19.12 -3.05 -30.68
CA GLN A 399 -19.38 -4.41 -30.18
C GLN A 399 -18.23 -5.43 -30.34
N HIS A 400 -16.96 -5.00 -30.40
CA HIS A 400 -15.85 -5.94 -30.62
C HIS A 400 -14.78 -5.88 -29.52
N ALA A 401 -15.10 -6.44 -28.35
CA ALA A 401 -14.10 -6.69 -27.30
C ALA A 401 -13.36 -8.02 -27.55
N SER A 402 -12.03 -7.94 -27.57
CA SER A 402 -11.09 -9.04 -27.74
C SER A 402 -11.18 -10.08 -26.59
N LYS A 403 -10.63 -11.28 -26.81
CA LYS A 403 -10.74 -12.41 -25.85
C LYS A 403 -10.06 -12.11 -24.50
N GLY A 404 -9.04 -11.25 -24.47
CA GLY A 404 -8.38 -10.78 -23.24
C GLY A 404 -9.21 -9.77 -22.46
N GLU A 405 -9.92 -8.87 -23.15
CA GLU A 405 -10.86 -7.95 -22.52
C GLU A 405 -11.99 -8.70 -21.83
N LYS A 406 -12.52 -9.78 -22.44
CA LYS A 406 -13.57 -10.61 -21.82
C LYS A 406 -13.16 -11.20 -20.47
N ALA A 407 -11.88 -11.54 -20.27
CA ALA A 407 -11.37 -12.07 -19.00
C ALA A 407 -11.27 -10.98 -17.92
N ASN A 408 -10.79 -9.79 -18.28
CA ASN A 408 -10.76 -8.63 -17.38
C ASN A 408 -12.16 -8.17 -17.00
N TYR A 409 -13.11 -8.15 -17.95
CA TYR A 409 -14.52 -7.92 -17.66
C TYR A 409 -15.09 -8.95 -16.69
N GLY A 410 -14.66 -10.21 -16.78
CA GLY A 410 -15.05 -11.27 -15.85
C GLY A 410 -14.63 -10.99 -14.40
N TYR A 411 -13.37 -10.63 -14.17
CA TYR A 411 -12.85 -10.30 -12.84
C TYR A 411 -13.48 -9.01 -12.29
N VAL A 412 -13.52 -7.95 -13.10
CA VAL A 412 -14.11 -6.67 -12.71
C VAL A 412 -15.59 -6.85 -12.36
N ASN A 413 -16.35 -7.59 -13.18
CA ASN A 413 -17.74 -7.92 -12.89
C ASN A 413 -17.89 -8.80 -11.64
N HIS A 414 -16.94 -9.71 -11.38
CA HIS A 414 -16.92 -10.50 -10.14
C HIS A 414 -16.74 -9.60 -8.90
N VAL A 415 -15.77 -8.68 -8.95
CA VAL A 415 -15.52 -7.70 -7.89
C VAL A 415 -16.73 -6.78 -7.69
N PHE A 416 -17.36 -6.28 -8.77
CA PHE A 416 -18.55 -5.45 -8.67
C PHE A 416 -19.75 -6.19 -8.07
N LYS A 417 -19.99 -7.44 -8.51
CA LYS A 417 -21.06 -8.29 -7.97
C LYS A 417 -20.88 -8.62 -6.50
N ASN A 418 -19.64 -8.60 -6.00
CA ASN A 418 -19.33 -8.90 -4.61
C ASN A 418 -18.51 -7.79 -3.93
N SER A 419 -18.92 -6.54 -4.19
CA SER A 419 -18.17 -5.34 -3.82
C SER A 419 -17.87 -5.26 -2.32
N ASP A 420 -18.81 -5.65 -1.46
CA ASP A 420 -18.60 -5.66 0.00
C ASP A 420 -17.54 -6.62 0.48
N LYS A 421 -17.25 -7.71 -0.25
CA LYS A 421 -16.22 -8.70 0.12
C LYS A 421 -14.90 -8.47 -0.61
N GLN A 422 -14.96 -7.98 -1.84
CA GLN A 422 -13.83 -8.02 -2.77
C GLN A 422 -13.22 -6.66 -3.10
N LEU A 423 -13.89 -5.53 -2.82
CA LEU A 423 -13.26 -4.24 -3.03
C LEU A 423 -12.15 -4.00 -2.00
N PRO A 424 -10.94 -3.60 -2.44
CA PRO A 424 -9.87 -3.20 -1.53
C PRO A 424 -10.23 -1.91 -0.77
N PHE A 425 -10.93 -0.99 -1.43
CA PHE A 425 -11.44 0.24 -0.85
C PHE A 425 -12.84 -0.01 -0.26
N ARG A 426 -12.89 -0.41 1.00
CA ARG A 426 -14.15 -0.80 1.67
C ARG A 426 -15.18 0.33 1.74
N ASP A 427 -14.75 1.59 1.72
CA ASP A 427 -15.66 2.75 1.70
C ASP A 427 -16.45 2.86 0.40
N LEU A 428 -15.97 2.26 -0.69
CA LEU A 428 -16.66 2.22 -1.98
C LEU A 428 -17.60 1.02 -2.12
N ALA A 429 -17.59 0.10 -1.15
CA ALA A 429 -18.47 -1.05 -1.16
C ALA A 429 -19.96 -0.66 -1.12
N ALA A 430 -20.82 -1.43 -1.79
CA ALA A 430 -22.23 -1.06 -1.96
C ALA A 430 -22.96 -0.83 -0.63
N SER A 431 -22.80 -1.74 0.34
CA SER A 431 -23.43 -1.59 1.65
C SER A 431 -22.87 -0.40 2.42
N ARG A 432 -21.57 -0.12 2.26
CA ARG A 432 -20.90 0.99 2.95
C ARG A 432 -21.33 2.34 2.38
N ARG A 433 -21.40 2.48 1.06
CA ARG A 433 -21.92 3.68 0.38
C ARG A 433 -23.35 4.00 0.78
N ALA A 434 -24.22 2.98 0.90
CA ALA A 434 -25.61 3.18 1.33
C ALA A 434 -25.71 3.76 2.75
N VAL A 435 -24.79 3.38 3.64
CA VAL A 435 -24.80 3.80 5.06
C VAL A 435 -24.09 5.13 5.28
N LEU A 436 -23.11 5.45 4.44
CA LEU A 436 -22.47 6.77 4.42
C LEU A 436 -23.26 7.80 3.59
N GLY A 437 -24.34 7.37 2.93
CA GLY A 437 -25.17 8.23 2.09
C GLY A 437 -26.01 9.25 2.89
N PRO A 438 -26.75 10.12 2.18
CA PRO A 438 -27.64 11.10 2.80
C PRO A 438 -28.64 10.45 3.77
N GLY A 439 -28.80 11.04 4.96
CA GLY A 439 -29.63 10.52 6.04
C GLY A 439 -29.06 9.30 6.78
N GLY A 440 -27.83 8.86 6.49
CA GLY A 440 -27.22 7.69 7.12
C GLY A 440 -26.92 7.86 8.63
N PRO A 441 -26.66 6.75 9.35
CA PRO A 441 -26.44 6.75 10.80
C PRO A 441 -25.17 7.47 11.25
N TYR A 442 -24.20 7.65 10.35
CA TYR A 442 -22.91 8.29 10.68
C TYR A 442 -22.83 9.77 10.27
N LEU A 443 -23.91 10.35 9.75
CA LEU A 443 -23.98 11.79 9.53
C LEU A 443 -24.08 12.55 10.85
N ALA A 444 -23.54 13.76 10.91
CA ALA A 444 -23.50 14.58 12.13
C ALA A 444 -24.85 14.69 12.85
N GLU A 445 -25.95 14.83 12.10
CA GLU A 445 -27.32 14.93 12.62
C GLU A 445 -27.85 13.64 13.29
N ASN A 446 -27.27 12.48 12.97
CA ASN A 446 -27.69 11.17 13.47
C ASN A 446 -26.64 10.53 14.38
N LEU A 447 -25.37 10.94 14.25
CA LEU A 447 -24.21 10.31 14.86
C LEU A 447 -24.29 10.22 16.38
N HIS A 448 -24.80 11.27 17.03
CA HIS A 448 -24.94 11.37 18.48
C HIS A 448 -26.36 11.06 18.98
N THR A 449 -27.14 10.33 18.18
CA THR A 449 -28.54 10.03 18.50
C THR A 449 -28.78 8.54 18.72
N ARG A 450 -29.77 8.21 19.54
CA ARG A 450 -30.24 6.83 19.74
C ARG A 450 -30.58 6.14 18.41
N LYS A 451 -31.29 6.83 17.52
CA LYS A 451 -31.70 6.30 16.20
C LYS A 451 -30.50 6.01 15.29
N GLY A 452 -29.46 6.86 15.32
CA GLY A 452 -28.22 6.62 14.58
C GLY A 452 -27.47 5.42 15.13
N PHE A 453 -27.32 5.33 16.45
CA PHE A 453 -26.66 4.18 17.08
C PHE A 453 -27.38 2.86 16.83
N PHE A 454 -28.69 2.84 16.95
CA PHE A 454 -29.52 1.68 16.58
C PHE A 454 -29.31 1.28 15.12
N SER A 455 -29.36 2.24 14.20
CA SER A 455 -29.22 1.99 12.77
C SER A 455 -27.83 1.52 12.39
N ALA A 456 -26.78 2.01 13.05
CA ALA A 456 -25.40 1.51 12.89
C ALA A 456 -25.26 0.04 13.31
N MET A 457 -25.91 -0.36 14.41
CA MET A 457 -25.96 -1.77 14.84
C MET A 457 -26.75 -2.64 13.86
N VAL A 458 -27.91 -2.19 13.40
CA VAL A 458 -28.71 -2.88 12.39
C VAL A 458 -27.91 -3.06 11.10
N TYR A 459 -27.16 -2.04 10.67
CA TYR A 459 -26.25 -2.16 9.55
C TYR A 459 -25.22 -3.27 9.78
N ARG A 460 -24.39 -3.15 10.81
CA ARG A 460 -23.25 -4.05 10.98
C ARG A 460 -23.65 -5.49 11.30
N ALA A 461 -24.72 -5.70 12.06
CA ALA A 461 -25.12 -7.02 12.52
C ALA A 461 -26.27 -7.66 11.74
N ILE A 462 -27.02 -6.91 10.93
CA ILE A 462 -28.17 -7.45 10.20
C ILE A 462 -28.02 -7.18 8.70
N THR A 463 -28.00 -5.92 8.27
CA THR A 463 -28.18 -5.59 6.85
C THR A 463 -26.88 -5.49 6.04
N HIS A 464 -25.70 -5.67 6.65
CA HIS A 464 -24.43 -5.69 5.95
C HIS A 464 -24.41 -6.78 4.87
N HIS A 465 -24.08 -6.39 3.64
CA HIS A 465 -24.07 -7.27 2.46
C HIS A 465 -25.43 -7.90 2.12
N SER A 466 -26.53 -7.36 2.66
CA SER A 466 -27.89 -7.80 2.33
C SER A 466 -28.37 -7.16 1.02
N ALA A 467 -29.24 -7.89 0.30
CA ALA A 467 -29.93 -7.33 -0.87
C ALA A 467 -30.82 -6.15 -0.48
N PHE A 468 -31.44 -6.20 0.71
CA PHE A 468 -32.25 -5.12 1.25
C PHE A 468 -31.49 -3.79 1.29
N LEU A 469 -30.28 -3.76 1.86
CA LEU A 469 -29.48 -2.55 1.95
C LEU A 469 -28.88 -2.13 0.59
N THR A 470 -28.34 -3.09 -0.15
CA THR A 470 -27.61 -2.79 -1.41
C THR A 470 -28.53 -2.36 -2.55
N VAL A 471 -29.77 -2.87 -2.61
CA VAL A 471 -30.73 -2.54 -3.66
C VAL A 471 -31.59 -1.34 -3.29
N HIS A 472 -32.03 -1.22 -2.02
CA HIS A 472 -32.97 -0.18 -1.61
C HIS A 472 -32.33 0.99 -0.86
N GLY A 473 -31.07 0.88 -0.44
CA GLY A 473 -30.34 1.96 0.24
C GLY A 473 -30.91 2.33 1.61
N GLU A 474 -31.78 1.50 2.21
CA GLU A 474 -32.39 1.79 3.50
C GLU A 474 -31.40 1.54 4.65
N SER A 475 -30.77 2.61 5.13
CA SER A 475 -29.71 2.56 6.14
C SER A 475 -30.05 3.21 7.47
N MET A 476 -31.17 3.94 7.55
CA MET A 476 -31.57 4.72 8.73
C MET A 476 -32.98 4.36 9.21
N PHE A 477 -33.10 4.05 10.50
CA PHE A 477 -34.34 3.63 11.14
C PHE A 477 -34.57 4.41 12.43
N ALA A 478 -35.73 5.06 12.53
CA ALA A 478 -36.07 5.89 13.69
C ALA A 478 -36.34 5.07 14.97
N SER A 479 -36.74 3.81 14.82
CA SER A 479 -37.08 2.87 15.90
C SER A 479 -37.11 1.43 15.40
N ASN A 480 -37.19 0.46 16.30
CA ASN A 480 -37.42 -0.94 15.90
C ASN A 480 -38.74 -1.09 15.12
N ALA A 481 -39.81 -0.43 15.56
CA ALA A 481 -41.09 -0.47 14.86
C ALA A 481 -40.98 0.08 13.42
N ASN A 482 -40.14 1.10 13.21
CA ASN A 482 -39.84 1.63 11.88
C ASN A 482 -39.09 0.59 11.02
N PHE A 483 -38.05 -0.05 11.55
CA PHE A 483 -37.32 -1.13 10.88
C PHE A 483 -38.25 -2.30 10.51
N GLN A 484 -39.07 -2.78 11.44
CA GLN A 484 -40.04 -3.84 11.21
C GLN A 484 -41.08 -3.46 10.16
N SER A 485 -41.55 -2.21 10.16
CA SER A 485 -42.49 -1.69 9.16
C SER A 485 -41.86 -1.61 7.77
N ARG A 486 -40.57 -1.26 7.66
CA ARG A 486 -39.82 -1.32 6.40
C ARG A 486 -39.72 -2.76 5.89
N MET A 487 -39.35 -3.71 6.74
CA MET A 487 -39.32 -5.13 6.38
C MET A 487 -40.67 -5.64 5.89
N LYS A 488 -41.77 -5.24 6.55
CA LYS A 488 -43.14 -5.59 6.16
C LYS A 488 -43.55 -5.06 4.77
N ARG A 489 -42.84 -4.12 4.17
CA ARG A 489 -43.07 -3.71 2.76
C ARG A 489 -42.61 -4.78 1.77
N TYR A 490 -41.75 -5.69 2.20
CA TYR A 490 -41.14 -6.74 1.39
C TYR A 490 -41.60 -8.14 1.84
N LYS A 491 -42.91 -8.33 2.10
CA LYS A 491 -43.47 -9.57 2.69
C LYS A 491 -43.15 -10.87 1.95
N LYS A 492 -42.83 -10.79 0.66
CA LYS A 492 -42.50 -11.96 -0.18
C LYS A 492 -41.02 -12.38 -0.07
N GLN A 493 -40.18 -11.57 0.58
CA GLN A 493 -38.75 -11.83 0.69
C GLN A 493 -38.42 -12.70 1.90
N LYS A 494 -37.43 -13.59 1.75
CA LYS A 494 -36.93 -14.46 2.82
C LYS A 494 -35.98 -13.71 3.75
N ASP A 495 -35.71 -14.23 4.94
CA ASP A 495 -34.77 -13.63 5.90
C ASP A 495 -33.40 -13.28 5.29
N LYS A 496 -32.89 -14.12 4.37
CA LYS A 496 -31.61 -13.89 3.67
C LYS A 496 -31.58 -12.58 2.86
N PHE A 497 -32.74 -12.08 2.43
CA PHE A 497 -32.85 -10.80 1.74
C PHE A 497 -32.48 -9.63 2.66
N PHE A 498 -32.86 -9.71 3.94
CA PHE A 498 -32.62 -8.68 4.94
C PHE A 498 -31.32 -8.89 5.73
N CYS A 499 -30.87 -10.13 5.85
CA CYS A 499 -29.68 -10.49 6.62
C CYS A 499 -28.91 -11.63 5.94
N ASP A 500 -27.65 -11.40 5.55
CA ASP A 500 -26.77 -12.47 5.06
C ASP A 500 -25.93 -13.04 6.22
N PRO A 501 -26.22 -14.26 6.73
CA PRO A 501 -25.46 -14.85 7.83
C PRO A 501 -23.99 -15.14 7.49
N SER A 502 -23.65 -15.10 6.19
CA SER A 502 -22.31 -15.32 5.65
C SER A 502 -21.58 -14.01 5.26
N ALA A 503 -22.12 -12.85 5.63
CA ALA A 503 -21.54 -11.54 5.28
C ALA A 503 -20.07 -11.43 5.74
N TYR A 504 -19.75 -12.02 6.89
CA TYR A 504 -18.41 -11.98 7.50
C TYR A 504 -17.65 -13.32 7.44
N GLY A 505 -18.02 -14.22 6.52
CA GLY A 505 -17.36 -15.52 6.34
C GLY A 505 -18.18 -16.70 6.86
N MET A 506 -17.72 -17.37 7.92
CA MET A 506 -18.44 -18.50 8.50
C MET A 506 -19.83 -18.08 9.01
N TRP A 507 -20.79 -18.99 8.92
CA TRP A 507 -22.17 -18.73 9.35
C TRP A 507 -22.20 -18.37 10.83
N THR A 508 -22.75 -17.20 11.11
CA THR A 508 -22.94 -16.64 12.46
C THR A 508 -24.44 -16.61 12.77
N ASP A 509 -24.84 -16.51 14.05
CA ASP A 509 -26.25 -16.40 14.47
C ASP A 509 -26.85 -14.99 14.18
N LEU A 510 -26.51 -14.40 13.02
CA LEU A 510 -27.06 -13.11 12.61
C LEU A 510 -28.51 -13.30 12.18
N SER A 511 -29.40 -12.48 12.73
CA SER A 511 -30.83 -12.57 12.47
C SER A 511 -31.51 -11.22 12.67
N VAL A 512 -32.51 -10.95 11.81
CA VAL A 512 -33.43 -9.81 11.92
C VAL A 512 -34.13 -9.73 13.28
N LYS A 513 -34.29 -10.88 13.97
CA LYS A 513 -34.93 -10.98 15.29
C LYS A 513 -34.17 -10.21 16.39
N LYS A 514 -32.88 -9.93 16.20
CA LYS A 514 -32.03 -9.23 17.18
C LYS A 514 -32.22 -7.71 17.18
N SER A 515 -32.95 -7.17 16.19
CA SER A 515 -33.22 -5.72 16.08
C SER A 515 -33.88 -5.12 17.33
N GLU A 516 -34.85 -5.81 17.93
CA GLU A 516 -35.48 -5.36 19.18
C GLU A 516 -34.47 -5.24 20.33
N THR A 517 -33.54 -6.19 20.45
CA THR A 517 -32.47 -6.11 21.46
C THR A 517 -31.57 -4.92 21.22
N PHE A 518 -31.13 -4.68 19.97
CA PHE A 518 -30.32 -3.50 19.64
C PHE A 518 -31.05 -2.18 19.93
N TRP A 519 -32.36 -2.11 19.70
CA TRP A 519 -33.15 -0.93 20.05
C TRP A 519 -33.23 -0.66 21.54
N ARG A 520 -33.35 -1.72 22.37
CA ARG A 520 -33.30 -1.61 23.83
C ARG A 520 -31.91 -1.18 24.31
N THR A 521 -30.86 -1.84 23.83
CA THR A 521 -29.46 -1.52 24.14
C THR A 521 -29.11 -0.08 23.77
N SER A 522 -29.59 0.41 22.62
CA SER A 522 -29.35 1.81 22.19
C SER A 522 -29.92 2.87 23.15
N ASN A 523 -30.80 2.51 24.08
CA ASN A 523 -31.38 3.40 25.09
C ASN A 523 -30.70 3.32 26.46
N ARG A 524 -29.84 2.33 26.69
CA ARG A 524 -29.20 2.13 28.00
C ARG A 524 -28.05 3.13 28.11
N GLN A 525 -28.13 4.00 29.12
CA GLN A 525 -27.12 5.03 29.35
C GLN A 525 -25.71 4.44 29.44
N GLU A 526 -25.55 3.37 30.21
CA GLU A 526 -24.27 2.67 30.34
C GLU A 526 -23.70 2.19 29.00
N ASP A 527 -24.54 1.87 28.01
CA ASP A 527 -24.13 1.36 26.71
C ASP A 527 -23.89 2.45 25.66
N ASN A 528 -24.45 3.64 25.84
CA ASN A 528 -24.47 4.70 24.83
C ASN A 528 -23.90 6.05 25.29
N GLN A 529 -23.55 6.23 26.58
CA GLN A 529 -23.06 7.51 27.12
C GLN A 529 -21.79 8.04 26.41
N TRP A 530 -20.98 7.13 25.86
CA TRP A 530 -19.80 7.48 25.08
C TRP A 530 -20.12 8.26 23.80
N LEU A 531 -21.36 8.17 23.29
CA LEU A 531 -21.81 8.96 22.15
C LEU A 531 -21.91 10.45 22.50
N LEU A 532 -22.14 10.81 23.75
CA LEU A 532 -22.41 12.21 24.12
C LEU A 532 -21.14 13.04 24.35
N GLY A 533 -19.95 12.41 24.30
CA GLY A 533 -18.67 13.13 24.30
C GLY A 533 -18.35 13.90 25.60
N GLY A 534 -18.69 13.35 26.77
CA GLY A 534 -18.33 13.97 28.05
C GLY A 534 -16.80 14.12 28.24
N ASP A 535 -16.38 15.26 28.78
CA ASP A 535 -14.97 15.67 28.89
C ASP A 535 -14.12 14.77 29.81
N GLU A 536 -14.73 14.10 30.79
CA GLU A 536 -13.97 13.43 31.85
C GLU A 536 -13.48 12.01 31.49
N ASP A 537 -14.01 11.37 30.43
CA ASP A 537 -13.54 10.01 30.04
C ASP A 537 -13.81 9.69 28.56
N ARG A 538 -13.08 10.36 27.66
CA ARG A 538 -13.15 10.05 26.22
C ARG A 538 -12.92 8.56 25.98
N THR A 539 -13.92 7.90 25.41
CA THR A 539 -13.87 6.47 25.12
C THR A 539 -12.87 6.24 23.97
N THR A 540 -11.81 5.49 24.26
CA THR A 540 -10.83 5.12 23.23
C THR A 540 -11.40 4.04 22.31
N PHE A 541 -10.84 3.92 21.09
CA PHE A 541 -11.16 2.83 20.16
C PHE A 541 -11.17 1.44 20.84
N SER A 542 -10.14 1.14 21.64
CA SER A 542 -10.01 -0.17 22.30
C SER A 542 -11.07 -0.37 23.39
N LYS A 543 -11.39 0.67 24.18
CA LYS A 543 -12.48 0.62 25.16
C LYS A 543 -13.82 0.33 24.45
N LEU A 544 -14.11 1.04 23.35
CA LEU A 544 -15.34 0.86 22.59
C LEU A 544 -15.44 -0.52 21.94
N TRP A 545 -14.37 -0.99 21.29
CA TRP A 545 -14.33 -2.31 20.70
C TRP A 545 -14.57 -3.41 21.74
N HIS A 546 -13.87 -3.37 22.87
CA HIS A 546 -14.08 -4.33 23.96
C HIS A 546 -15.49 -4.28 24.51
N LYS A 547 -16.09 -3.09 24.62
CA LYS A 547 -17.48 -2.93 25.04
C LYS A 547 -18.43 -3.70 24.12
N PHE A 548 -18.30 -3.56 22.81
CA PHE A 548 -19.13 -4.28 21.85
C PHE A 548 -18.96 -5.80 21.89
N VAL A 549 -17.75 -6.28 22.17
CA VAL A 549 -17.45 -7.73 22.15
C VAL A 549 -17.78 -8.41 23.48
N LYS A 550 -17.59 -7.73 24.61
CA LYS A 550 -17.72 -8.35 25.94
C LYS A 550 -19.08 -8.11 26.59
N SER A 551 -19.81 -7.07 26.21
CA SER A 551 -21.10 -6.79 26.84
C SER A 551 -22.19 -7.75 26.33
N PRO A 552 -22.96 -8.38 27.23
CA PRO A 552 -24.06 -9.27 26.85
C PRO A 552 -25.20 -8.53 26.14
N ASN A 553 -25.20 -7.18 26.18
CA ASN A 553 -26.22 -6.35 25.56
C ASN A 553 -26.06 -6.23 24.03
N PHE A 554 -24.94 -6.71 23.48
CA PHE A 554 -24.66 -6.74 22.05
C PHE A 554 -24.62 -8.19 21.52
N PRO A 555 -25.76 -8.90 21.53
CA PRO A 555 -25.78 -10.29 21.13
C PRO A 555 -25.28 -10.44 19.69
N ASN A 556 -24.44 -11.44 19.46
CA ASN A 556 -23.91 -11.82 18.15
C ASN A 556 -23.04 -10.75 17.47
N ILE A 557 -22.65 -9.68 18.19
CA ILE A 557 -21.57 -8.79 17.78
C ILE A 557 -20.23 -9.45 18.16
N GLY A 558 -19.75 -10.33 17.27
CA GLY A 558 -18.45 -10.97 17.45
C GLY A 558 -17.27 -10.00 17.33
N PRO A 559 -16.03 -10.47 17.59
CA PRO A 559 -14.83 -9.63 17.56
C PRO A 559 -14.67 -8.76 16.31
N LEU A 560 -14.96 -9.33 15.13
CA LEU A 560 -14.85 -8.62 13.86
C LEU A 560 -15.95 -7.54 13.71
N ILE A 561 -17.21 -7.86 14.00
CA ILE A 561 -18.32 -6.91 13.88
C ILE A 561 -18.13 -5.75 14.87
N GLY A 562 -17.73 -6.06 16.11
CA GLY A 562 -17.43 -5.06 17.12
C GLY A 562 -16.25 -4.16 16.72
N TYR A 563 -15.20 -4.73 16.13
CA TYR A 563 -14.05 -3.95 15.64
C TYR A 563 -14.49 -2.99 14.53
N LEU A 564 -15.26 -3.47 13.56
CA LEU A 564 -15.74 -2.68 12.43
C LEU A 564 -16.71 -1.58 12.88
N LEU A 565 -17.57 -1.86 13.86
CA LEU A 565 -18.46 -0.84 14.44
C LEU A 565 -17.66 0.24 15.17
N ALA A 566 -16.64 -0.12 15.96
CA ALA A 566 -15.75 0.84 16.59
C ALA A 566 -14.96 1.67 15.56
N ALA A 567 -14.51 1.06 14.47
CA ALA A 567 -13.84 1.74 13.37
C ALA A 567 -14.75 2.74 12.67
N ASP A 568 -16.03 2.42 12.50
CA ASP A 568 -16.99 3.35 11.92
C ASP A 568 -17.14 4.62 12.75
N TYR A 569 -17.25 4.47 14.08
CA TYR A 569 -17.30 5.62 14.99
C TYR A 569 -15.98 6.38 15.06
N ALA A 570 -14.84 5.71 14.89
CA ALA A 570 -13.54 6.38 14.84
C ALA A 570 -13.39 7.23 13.56
N ILE A 571 -13.80 6.68 12.42
CA ILE A 571 -13.82 7.39 11.13
C ILE A 571 -14.79 8.58 11.20
N ALA A 572 -15.94 8.41 11.85
CA ALA A 572 -16.91 9.49 12.07
C ALA A 572 -16.46 10.53 13.11
N GLY A 573 -15.31 10.36 13.76
CA GLY A 573 -14.74 11.32 14.72
C GLY A 573 -15.34 11.27 16.13
N VAL A 574 -16.11 10.23 16.48
CA VAL A 574 -16.69 10.07 17.83
C VAL A 574 -15.67 9.50 18.82
N VAL A 575 -14.79 8.61 18.35
CA VAL A 575 -13.71 8.04 19.16
C VAL A 575 -12.37 8.24 18.46
N ASP A 576 -11.29 8.33 19.23
CA ASP A 576 -9.96 8.53 18.65
C ASP A 576 -9.56 7.37 17.74
N MET A 577 -9.02 7.69 16.56
CA MET A 577 -8.41 6.69 15.69
C MET A 577 -7.26 5.96 16.43
N PRO A 578 -7.16 4.63 16.29
CA PRO A 578 -6.07 3.89 16.91
C PRO A 578 -4.72 4.36 16.39
N SER A 579 -3.85 4.87 17.26
CA SER A 579 -2.48 5.23 16.88
C SER A 579 -1.66 3.97 16.56
N LEU A 580 -0.87 4.00 15.47
CA LEU A 580 0.03 2.90 15.07
C LEU A 580 0.93 2.39 16.21
N ARG A 581 1.38 3.27 17.10
CA ARG A 581 2.25 2.92 18.25
C ARG A 581 1.59 1.98 19.26
N LYS A 582 0.25 1.96 19.36
CA LYS A 582 -0.50 1.17 20.35
C LYS A 582 -0.82 -0.26 19.89
N TRP A 583 -0.63 -0.59 18.62
CA TRP A 583 -0.99 -1.90 18.05
C TRP A 583 0.20 -2.83 17.81
N VAL A 584 1.43 -2.38 18.07
CA VAL A 584 2.58 -3.28 18.16
C VAL A 584 2.34 -4.21 19.36
N PRO A 585 2.27 -5.54 19.16
CA PRO A 585 2.07 -6.49 20.25
C PRO A 585 3.08 -6.23 21.37
N GLN A 586 2.64 -6.29 22.63
CA GLN A 586 3.53 -6.12 23.80
C GLN A 586 4.72 -7.09 23.78
N SER A 587 4.57 -8.25 23.14
CA SER A 587 5.65 -9.21 22.91
C SER A 587 6.82 -8.66 22.07
N THR A 588 6.62 -7.59 21.29
CA THR A 588 7.69 -6.89 20.55
C THR A 588 8.33 -5.75 21.35
N ARG A 589 7.73 -5.32 22.47
CA ARG A 589 8.30 -4.29 23.36
C ARG A 589 9.27 -4.86 24.37
N LEU A 590 9.06 -6.09 24.84
CA LEU A 590 9.96 -6.76 25.79
C LEU A 590 11.35 -7.05 25.21
N THR A 591 11.52 -7.04 23.89
CA THR A 591 12.83 -7.16 23.21
C THR A 591 13.51 -5.82 22.90
N ARG A 592 12.95 -4.69 23.34
CA ARG A 592 13.54 -3.34 23.15
C ARG A 592 14.09 -2.72 24.43
N GLU A 593 13.76 -3.28 25.59
CA GLU A 593 14.21 -2.81 26.90
C GLU A 593 15.16 -3.81 27.59
N ALA A 594 15.52 -4.90 26.89
CA ALA A 594 16.64 -5.78 27.16
C ALA A 594 17.57 -5.73 25.94
#